data_AF-A0A8H5FPC2-F1
#
_entry.id   AF-A0A8H5FPC2-F1
#
_cell.length_a   1.000
_cell.length_b   1.000
_cell.length_c   1.000
_cell.angle_alpha   90.00
_cell.angle_beta   90.00
_cell.angle_gamma   90.00
#
_symmetry.space_group_name_H-M   'P 1'
#
loop_
_entity.id
_entity.type
_entity.pdbx_description
1 polymer ?
#
loop_
_entity_poly.entity_id
_entity_poly.type
_entity_poly.pdbx_seq_one_letter_code
_entity_poly.pdbx_strand_id
1 'polypeptide(L)'
;MASAPSSAMKTTPMSASGDILLLEHNFPNVVLKIYCIGPQVIRLGQVSKSSRYVEGSCICPSGENVSVNITMAYLPLGKAKEVVLPAINDSIRDLDSHSNIPQVKASVINVIKPKLAELTKDTPFQFDLCQLNLRDITGRMNVDLDSPALDKTTAYFYSQCLKENEKTKQKRFAKPSSPFKLMLLISSEQWDDWEEIQAAAEQEKLSHQSQSQAQKQNVKDFQSKINTGEQPVENSGSSKAVTSKRGRSESMAIPTSPPQSKKLPTWKSPSKDEVAGLLAHGSIQTPRSQPKTWINLSGFFAPIPNISFLDLLQKSFANQFIFDECRIDTPAILSADFSLEAEIGAGGFKSCHPAKLYPPALLRTSAIVLKEVFIMKRDRRARLSGSLEYQKILREANLHYYANALMKFAYSYLDQKLNEKGPPSHLEIPQLRFVKAGMFVIMSQSLKHVKSTDVAPERSFLIEERINTPEDDCFTKFIHNGSAEPNLYPDDPHYQTSLFLCACQHLQYEKTHQLAYVSDFQGCNGLLTDAQIITSPKLSKVVYGPGTEAESTNSSVTSNLMVFGEGNIESCFEKFPEQHECNEFCRWMDLLPLQLFVEEV
;
A
#
# COMPACT_ATOMS: atom_id res chain seq x y z
N MET A 1 -36.30 47.24 58.35
CA MET A 1 -35.00 47.08 57.68
C MET A 1 -34.70 45.59 57.59
N ALA A 2 -34.34 45.16 56.38
CA ALA A 2 -34.04 43.81 55.87
C ALA A 2 -34.12 42.59 56.80
N SER A 3 -35.05 41.69 56.48
CA SER A 3 -35.11 40.30 56.94
C SER A 3 -34.61 39.37 55.82
N ALA A 4 -33.57 38.57 56.10
CA ALA A 4 -33.19 37.42 55.28
C ALA A 4 -33.02 36.20 56.21
N PRO A 5 -33.66 35.05 55.94
CA PRO A 5 -33.34 33.80 56.61
C PRO A 5 -32.45 32.92 55.73
N SER A 6 -31.50 32.28 56.39
CA SER A 6 -30.59 31.25 55.91
C SER A 6 -31.35 30.00 55.46
N SER A 7 -30.96 29.41 54.33
CA SER A 7 -31.21 27.99 54.06
C SER A 7 -29.88 27.23 54.04
N ALA A 8 -29.83 26.19 54.86
CA ALA A 8 -28.73 25.25 54.94
C ALA A 8 -28.75 24.32 53.72
N MET A 9 -27.63 24.21 53.01
CA MET A 9 -27.39 23.15 52.03
C MET A 9 -26.93 21.88 52.75
N LYS A 10 -27.72 20.81 52.66
CA LYS A 10 -27.25 19.44 52.91
C LYS A 10 -26.55 18.94 51.65
N THR A 11 -25.26 18.62 51.78
CA THR A 11 -24.49 17.90 50.77
C THR A 11 -24.71 16.39 50.93
N THR A 12 -25.07 15.71 49.84
CA THR A 12 -25.08 14.24 49.71
C THR A 12 -24.15 13.91 48.54
N PRO A 13 -23.34 12.82 48.58
CA PRO A 13 -22.22 12.64 47.67
C PRO A 13 -22.68 12.26 46.25
N MET A 14 -22.05 12.85 45.25
CA MET A 14 -22.21 12.50 43.83
C MET A 14 -21.51 11.16 43.56
N SER A 15 -22.27 10.19 43.04
CA SER A 15 -21.71 9.06 42.29
C SER A 15 -21.49 9.47 40.83
N ALA A 16 -20.38 9.02 40.26
CA ALA A 16 -20.01 9.25 38.87
C ALA A 16 -20.83 8.36 37.92
N SER A 17 -21.74 8.96 37.16
CA SER A 17 -22.12 8.51 35.81
C SER A 17 -22.63 9.71 35.03
N GLY A 18 -22.06 9.94 33.84
CA GLY A 18 -22.50 11.01 32.96
C GLY A 18 -23.73 10.55 32.18
N ASP A 19 -24.92 10.92 32.64
CA ASP A 19 -26.17 10.66 31.93
C ASP A 19 -26.77 11.93 31.33
N ILE A 20 -27.17 11.83 30.06
CA ILE A 20 -27.91 12.85 29.31
C ILE A 20 -29.34 12.92 29.86
N LEU A 21 -29.76 14.10 30.34
CA LEU A 21 -31.14 14.35 30.75
C LEU A 21 -32.06 14.48 29.53
N LEU A 22 -32.90 13.46 29.31
CA LEU A 22 -34.02 13.50 28.38
C LEU A 22 -35.28 13.98 29.13
N LEU A 23 -35.76 15.17 28.79
CA LEU A 23 -37.06 15.67 29.23
C LEU A 23 -38.04 15.58 28.06
N GLU A 24 -38.90 14.56 28.09
CA GLU A 24 -40.03 14.45 27.16
C GLU A 24 -41.26 15.14 27.74
N HIS A 25 -41.77 16.15 27.03
CA HIS A 25 -43.08 16.73 27.31
C HIS A 25 -44.05 16.42 26.17
N ASN A 26 -45.08 15.64 26.48
CA ASN A 26 -46.14 15.30 25.55
C ASN A 26 -47.21 16.40 25.50
N PHE A 27 -47.33 17.05 24.35
CA PHE A 27 -48.52 17.79 23.94
C PHE A 27 -49.18 17.07 22.75
N PRO A 28 -50.51 17.14 22.62
CA PRO A 28 -51.18 16.50 21.49
C PRO A 28 -50.75 17.19 20.18
N ASN A 29 -50.08 16.40 19.31
CA ASN A 29 -49.64 16.70 17.94
C ASN A 29 -48.27 17.36 17.72
N VAL A 30 -47.41 17.48 18.74
CA VAL A 30 -45.99 17.91 18.56
C VAL A 30 -45.08 17.12 19.51
N VAL A 31 -44.03 16.49 18.97
CA VAL A 31 -42.91 15.95 19.76
C VAL A 31 -41.76 16.95 19.66
N LEU A 32 -41.42 17.60 20.77
CA LEU A 32 -40.26 18.49 20.86
C LEU A 32 -39.13 17.74 21.57
N LYS A 33 -38.01 17.48 20.88
CA LYS A 33 -36.79 16.96 21.50
C LYS A 33 -35.82 18.12 21.70
N ILE A 34 -35.47 18.40 22.95
CA ILE A 34 -34.50 19.43 23.32
C ILE A 34 -33.23 18.71 23.81
N TYR A 35 -32.10 19.04 23.20
CA TYR A 35 -30.79 18.59 23.66
C TYR A 35 -30.05 19.79 24.24
N CYS A 36 -29.67 19.71 25.52
CA CYS A 36 -28.87 20.73 26.16
C CYS A 36 -27.41 20.27 26.19
N ILE A 37 -26.53 20.98 25.49
CA ILE A 37 -25.07 20.85 25.63
C ILE A 37 -24.54 22.24 26.00
N GLY A 38 -24.26 22.45 27.29
CA GLY A 38 -23.74 23.74 27.79
C GLY A 38 -24.75 24.91 27.74
N PRO A 39 -24.32 26.14 28.08
CA PRO A 39 -25.22 27.25 28.42
C PRO A 39 -25.78 28.03 27.22
N GLN A 40 -25.84 27.46 26.00
CA GLN A 40 -26.47 28.14 24.85
C GLN A 40 -27.54 27.29 24.19
N VAL A 41 -28.74 27.88 24.04
CA VAL A 41 -29.90 27.28 23.38
C VAL A 41 -30.01 27.81 21.95
N ILE A 42 -29.90 26.92 20.95
CA ILE A 42 -30.13 27.25 19.53
C ILE A 42 -31.55 26.82 19.16
N ARG A 43 -32.33 27.75 18.58
CA ARG A 43 -33.71 27.52 18.12
C ARG A 43 -33.69 27.22 16.62
N LEU A 44 -34.05 26.00 16.21
CA LEU A 44 -34.24 25.66 14.79
C LEU A 44 -35.71 25.81 14.40
N GLY A 45 -35.93 26.43 13.23
CA GLY A 45 -37.25 26.86 12.73
C GLY A 45 -38.17 25.74 12.26
N GLN A 46 -39.46 26.08 12.13
CA GLN A 46 -40.55 25.19 11.74
C GLN A 46 -40.43 24.69 10.29
N VAL A 47 -40.75 23.41 10.07
CA VAL A 47 -41.01 22.83 8.74
C VAL A 47 -42.48 22.41 8.67
N SER A 48 -43.17 22.83 7.61
CA SER A 48 -44.60 22.57 7.39
C SER A 48 -44.86 21.16 6.82
N LYS A 49 -46.00 20.58 7.21
CA LYS A 49 -46.47 19.25 6.82
C LYS A 49 -46.99 19.23 5.38
N SER A 50 -46.17 18.83 4.41
CA SER A 50 -46.66 18.15 3.19
C SER A 50 -45.58 17.31 2.51
N SER A 51 -45.24 16.16 3.09
CA SER A 51 -44.59 15.07 2.35
C SER A 51 -45.05 13.75 2.94
N ARG A 52 -45.66 12.90 2.11
CA ARG A 52 -46.00 11.53 2.50
C ARG A 52 -44.70 10.74 2.51
N TYR A 53 -44.29 10.27 3.69
CA TYR A 53 -43.26 9.25 3.83
C TYR A 53 -43.87 7.90 3.43
N VAL A 54 -43.37 7.32 2.35
CA VAL A 54 -43.41 5.88 2.10
C VAL A 54 -41.99 5.39 2.39
N GLU A 55 -41.85 4.29 3.12
CA GLU A 55 -40.57 3.75 3.56
C GLU A 55 -39.54 3.67 2.43
N GLY A 56 -38.39 4.32 2.66
CA GLY A 56 -37.11 3.96 2.04
C GLY A 56 -36.65 4.73 0.81
N SER A 57 -37.52 5.45 0.09
CA SER A 57 -37.10 6.22 -1.10
C SER A 57 -37.62 7.65 -1.03
N CYS A 58 -36.72 8.61 -0.77
CA CYS A 58 -36.99 10.01 -1.08
C CYS A 58 -37.25 10.11 -2.58
N ILE A 59 -38.51 10.22 -2.97
CA ILE A 59 -38.86 10.50 -4.36
C ILE A 59 -38.42 11.93 -4.63
N CYS A 60 -37.34 12.09 -5.40
CA CYS A 60 -36.84 13.40 -5.77
C CYS A 60 -37.89 14.20 -6.53
N PRO A 61 -37.83 15.55 -6.44
CA PRO A 61 -38.64 16.40 -7.29
C PRO A 61 -38.44 15.97 -8.75
N SER A 62 -39.54 15.67 -9.44
CA SER A 62 -39.52 15.17 -10.81
C SER A 62 -38.65 16.07 -11.70
N GLY A 63 -37.46 15.59 -12.09
CA GLY A 63 -36.53 16.34 -12.97
C GLY A 63 -35.07 16.41 -12.52
N GLU A 64 -34.75 16.13 -11.25
CA GLU A 64 -33.37 16.23 -10.72
C GLU A 64 -32.57 14.93 -10.85
N ASN A 65 -32.66 14.30 -12.03
CA ASN A 65 -31.94 13.06 -12.34
C ASN A 65 -30.77 13.33 -13.31
N VAL A 66 -29.65 12.67 -13.07
CA VAL A 66 -28.45 12.72 -13.91
C VAL A 66 -28.29 11.44 -14.70
N SER A 67 -27.56 11.53 -15.81
CA SER A 67 -27.18 10.37 -16.60
C SER A 67 -25.71 10.07 -16.36
N VAL A 68 -25.37 8.80 -16.22
CA VAL A 68 -24.03 8.31 -15.91
C VAL A 68 -23.66 7.19 -16.88
N ASN A 69 -22.48 7.26 -17.47
CA ASN A 69 -21.86 6.19 -18.24
C ASN A 69 -20.86 5.46 -17.34
N ILE A 70 -20.93 4.15 -17.32
CA ILE A 70 -20.10 3.28 -16.49
C ILE A 70 -19.14 2.53 -17.40
N THR A 71 -17.87 2.53 -17.01
CA THR A 71 -16.81 1.74 -17.64
C THR A 71 -16.15 0.87 -16.60
N MET A 72 -15.69 -0.31 -16.99
CA MET A 72 -14.91 -1.17 -16.11
C MET A 72 -13.46 -1.21 -16.55
N ALA A 73 -12.55 -1.28 -15.58
CA ALA A 73 -11.13 -1.42 -15.83
C ALA A 73 -10.48 -2.29 -14.75
N TYR A 74 -9.28 -2.76 -15.01
CA TYR A 74 -8.41 -3.36 -14.01
C TYR A 74 -7.02 -2.72 -14.09
N LEU A 75 -6.27 -2.77 -12.99
CA LEU A 75 -4.88 -2.32 -12.99
C LEU A 75 -3.98 -3.56 -12.98
N PRO A 76 -3.28 -3.90 -14.08
CA PRO A 76 -2.39 -5.05 -14.06
C PRO A 76 -1.24 -4.83 -13.07
N LEU A 77 -0.83 -5.90 -12.35
CA LEU A 77 0.19 -5.81 -11.32
C LEU A 77 1.51 -5.27 -11.90
N GLY A 78 1.98 -4.13 -11.39
CA GLY A 78 3.21 -3.47 -11.84
C GLY A 78 3.07 -2.63 -13.12
N LYS A 79 1.86 -2.39 -13.62
CA LYS A 79 1.60 -1.41 -14.68
C LYS A 79 1.12 -0.08 -14.07
N ALA A 80 1.46 1.02 -14.72
CA ALA A 80 1.04 2.36 -14.32
C ALA A 80 -0.29 2.80 -14.97
N LYS A 81 -0.81 2.01 -15.92
CA LYS A 81 -2.03 2.32 -16.65
C LYS A 81 -3.03 1.20 -16.47
N GLU A 82 -4.26 1.62 -16.20
CA GLU A 82 -5.44 0.78 -16.16
C GLU A 82 -5.75 0.27 -17.56
N VAL A 83 -6.26 -0.96 -17.64
CA VAL A 83 -6.73 -1.58 -18.87
C VAL A 83 -8.26 -1.59 -18.81
N VAL A 84 -8.87 -0.83 -19.71
CA VAL A 84 -10.33 -0.77 -19.84
C VAL A 84 -10.83 -2.08 -20.43
N LEU A 85 -11.93 -2.60 -19.88
CA LEU A 85 -12.65 -3.77 -20.37
C LEU A 85 -13.80 -3.30 -21.28
N PRO A 86 -13.59 -3.20 -22.61
CA PRO A 86 -14.60 -2.63 -23.51
C PRO A 86 -15.89 -3.45 -23.53
N ALA A 87 -15.83 -4.75 -23.21
CA ALA A 87 -16.99 -5.63 -23.11
C ALA A 87 -17.91 -5.30 -21.91
N ILE A 88 -17.41 -4.57 -20.91
CA ILE A 88 -18.13 -4.25 -19.68
C ILE A 88 -18.28 -2.73 -19.58
N ASN A 89 -19.25 -2.21 -20.31
CA ASN A 89 -19.70 -0.82 -20.24
C ASN A 89 -21.22 -0.77 -20.08
N ASP A 90 -21.76 0.25 -19.42
CA ASP A 90 -23.21 0.47 -19.31
C ASP A 90 -23.55 1.94 -19.02
N SER A 91 -24.82 2.26 -18.79
CA SER A 91 -25.27 3.59 -18.41
C SER A 91 -26.52 3.56 -17.52
N ILE A 92 -26.60 4.51 -16.59
CA ILE A 92 -27.81 4.81 -15.79
C ILE A 92 -28.34 6.16 -16.27
N ARG A 93 -29.54 6.25 -16.82
CA ARG A 93 -30.06 7.49 -17.43
C ARG A 93 -30.72 8.43 -16.43
N ASP A 94 -31.20 7.87 -15.34
CA ASP A 94 -32.10 8.45 -14.35
C ASP A 94 -31.57 8.27 -12.93
N LEU A 95 -30.24 8.35 -12.75
CA LEU A 95 -29.64 8.30 -11.43
C LEU A 95 -30.04 9.54 -10.63
N ASP A 96 -30.52 9.33 -9.41
CA ASP A 96 -30.89 10.42 -8.51
C ASP A 96 -29.66 11.27 -8.16
N SER A 97 -29.71 12.56 -8.48
CA SER A 97 -28.61 13.49 -8.21
C SER A 97 -28.36 13.72 -6.71
N HIS A 98 -29.35 13.45 -5.86
CA HIS A 98 -29.25 13.51 -4.40
C HIS A 98 -28.58 12.28 -3.78
N SER A 99 -28.28 11.26 -4.58
CA SER A 99 -27.56 10.08 -4.10
C SER A 99 -26.20 10.45 -3.52
N ASN A 100 -25.94 9.96 -2.32
CA ASN A 100 -24.59 9.99 -1.75
C ASN A 100 -23.70 8.93 -2.40
N ILE A 101 -22.39 8.98 -2.14
CA ILE A 101 -21.41 8.08 -2.78
C ILE A 101 -21.77 6.59 -2.60
N PRO A 102 -22.10 6.09 -1.40
CA PRO A 102 -22.54 4.70 -1.21
C PRO A 102 -23.74 4.31 -2.08
N GLN A 103 -24.74 5.18 -2.20
CA GLN A 103 -25.93 4.94 -3.03
C GLN A 103 -25.60 4.93 -4.53
N VAL A 104 -24.71 5.83 -4.98
CA VAL A 104 -24.19 5.83 -6.35
C VAL A 104 -23.46 4.52 -6.63
N LYS A 105 -22.57 4.09 -5.72
CA LYS A 105 -21.81 2.84 -5.86
C LYS A 105 -22.72 1.62 -5.93
N ALA A 106 -23.71 1.52 -5.05
CA ALA A 106 -24.70 0.44 -5.09
C ALA A 106 -25.45 0.39 -6.43
N SER A 107 -25.86 1.55 -6.95
CA SER A 107 -26.55 1.65 -8.24
C SER A 107 -25.66 1.20 -9.40
N VAL A 108 -24.39 1.61 -9.41
CA VAL A 108 -23.39 1.20 -10.41
C VAL A 108 -23.13 -0.30 -10.36
N ILE A 109 -22.92 -0.86 -9.16
CA ILE A 109 -22.69 -2.30 -8.95
C ILE A 109 -23.87 -3.11 -9.45
N ASN A 110 -25.11 -2.70 -9.16
CA ASN A 110 -26.32 -3.41 -9.61
C ASN A 110 -26.39 -3.54 -11.14
N VAL A 111 -25.94 -2.52 -11.88
CA VAL A 111 -25.91 -2.55 -13.35
C VAL A 111 -24.77 -3.42 -13.89
N ILE A 112 -23.60 -3.39 -13.26
CA ILE A 112 -22.41 -4.11 -13.75
C ILE A 112 -22.38 -5.58 -13.33
N LYS A 113 -22.95 -5.92 -12.17
CA LYS A 113 -23.00 -7.28 -11.62
C LYS A 113 -23.37 -8.37 -12.64
N PRO A 114 -24.45 -8.27 -13.44
CA PRO A 114 -24.78 -9.30 -14.42
C PRO A 114 -23.71 -9.47 -15.52
N LYS A 115 -22.99 -8.40 -15.88
CA LYS A 115 -21.91 -8.48 -16.89
C LYS A 115 -20.66 -9.16 -16.35
N LEU A 116 -20.36 -8.95 -15.09
CA LEU A 116 -19.28 -9.69 -14.42
C LEU A 116 -19.62 -11.17 -14.27
N ALA A 117 -20.86 -11.49 -13.92
CA ALA A 117 -21.32 -12.88 -13.88
C ALA A 117 -21.24 -13.55 -15.27
N GLU A 118 -21.57 -12.82 -16.34
CA GLU A 118 -21.41 -13.32 -17.71
C GLU A 118 -19.92 -13.52 -18.09
N LEU A 119 -19.03 -12.62 -17.65
CA LEU A 119 -17.57 -12.75 -17.86
C LEU A 119 -17.03 -14.02 -17.18
N THR A 120 -17.53 -14.37 -15.99
CA THR A 120 -17.03 -15.51 -15.21
C THR A 120 -17.87 -16.78 -15.37
N LYS A 121 -18.88 -16.81 -16.25
CA LYS A 121 -19.87 -17.89 -16.35
C LYS A 121 -19.30 -19.30 -16.57
N ASP A 122 -18.12 -19.38 -17.18
CA ASP A 122 -17.44 -20.64 -17.50
C ASP A 122 -16.37 -21.01 -16.47
N THR A 123 -16.32 -20.31 -15.33
CA THR A 123 -15.33 -20.47 -14.26
C THR A 123 -16.03 -20.51 -12.90
N PRO A 124 -15.43 -21.14 -11.87
CA PRO A 124 -15.94 -21.04 -10.50
C PRO A 124 -15.69 -19.68 -9.84
N PHE A 125 -14.95 -18.77 -10.50
CA PHE A 125 -14.54 -17.50 -9.94
C PHE A 125 -15.71 -16.50 -9.85
N GLN A 126 -15.74 -15.73 -8.76
CA GLN A 126 -16.66 -14.61 -8.57
C GLN A 126 -15.89 -13.40 -8.06
N PHE A 127 -16.06 -12.25 -8.73
CA PHE A 127 -15.48 -10.99 -8.28
C PHE A 127 -16.13 -10.55 -6.95
N ASP A 128 -15.30 -10.09 -6.02
CA ASP A 128 -15.77 -9.43 -4.80
C ASP A 128 -16.18 -7.99 -5.13
N LEU A 129 -17.48 -7.80 -5.27
CA LEU A 129 -18.09 -6.52 -5.63
C LEU A 129 -17.84 -5.43 -4.58
N CYS A 130 -17.59 -5.80 -3.33
CA CYS A 130 -17.32 -4.84 -2.25
C CYS A 130 -15.93 -4.20 -2.37
N GLN A 131 -14.98 -4.92 -2.98
CA GLN A 131 -13.61 -4.47 -3.18
C GLN A 131 -13.40 -3.65 -4.47
N LEU A 132 -14.41 -3.54 -5.33
CA LEU A 132 -14.31 -2.73 -6.53
C LEU A 132 -14.19 -1.25 -6.16
N ASN A 133 -13.21 -0.55 -6.74
CA ASN A 133 -12.99 0.87 -6.50
C ASN A 133 -13.78 1.73 -7.49
N LEU A 134 -14.63 2.63 -7.00
CA LEU A 134 -15.41 3.53 -7.84
C LEU A 134 -14.70 4.87 -8.03
N ARG A 135 -14.54 5.31 -9.28
CA ARG A 135 -13.96 6.61 -9.62
C ARG A 135 -14.87 7.44 -10.50
N ASP A 136 -14.87 8.75 -10.28
CA ASP A 136 -15.43 9.72 -11.20
C ASP A 136 -14.37 10.21 -12.17
N ILE A 137 -14.54 9.81 -13.44
CA ILE A 137 -13.67 10.14 -14.56
C ILE A 137 -14.31 11.19 -15.50
N THR A 138 -15.28 11.96 -15.01
CA THR A 138 -16.00 12.96 -15.81
C THR A 138 -15.08 14.10 -16.23
N GLY A 139 -14.96 14.31 -17.54
CA GLY A 139 -14.13 15.39 -18.10
C GLY A 139 -12.65 15.16 -17.85
N ARG A 140 -12.08 15.88 -16.88
CA ARG A 140 -10.68 15.73 -16.43
C ARG A 140 -10.58 15.35 -14.95
N MET A 141 -11.70 15.09 -14.30
CA MET A 141 -11.72 14.60 -12.93
C MET A 141 -11.25 13.15 -12.94
N ASN A 142 -10.48 12.75 -11.93
CA ASN A 142 -10.14 11.35 -11.65
C ASN A 142 -10.25 11.16 -10.13
N VAL A 143 -11.46 11.36 -9.63
CA VAL A 143 -11.73 11.39 -8.19
C VAL A 143 -12.02 9.98 -7.72
N ASP A 144 -11.22 9.47 -6.79
CA ASP A 144 -11.48 8.22 -6.09
C ASP A 144 -12.65 8.40 -5.12
N LEU A 145 -13.83 7.90 -5.47
CA LEU A 145 -15.04 8.04 -4.67
C LEU A 145 -15.01 7.19 -3.41
N ASP A 146 -14.20 6.13 -3.36
CA ASP A 146 -14.07 5.32 -2.15
C ASP A 146 -13.08 5.90 -1.14
N SER A 147 -12.31 6.93 -1.54
CA SER A 147 -11.33 7.61 -0.69
C SER A 147 -11.94 8.03 0.66
N PRO A 148 -11.26 7.75 1.79
CA PRO A 148 -11.73 8.15 3.11
C PRO A 148 -11.73 9.68 3.30
N ALA A 149 -11.04 10.43 2.42
CA ALA A 149 -11.00 11.89 2.47
C ALA A 149 -12.29 12.55 1.95
N LEU A 150 -13.15 11.82 1.25
CA LEU A 150 -14.41 12.35 0.74
C LEU A 150 -15.54 12.17 1.75
N ASP A 151 -16.39 13.18 1.83
CA ASP A 151 -17.63 13.08 2.58
C ASP A 151 -18.60 12.13 1.87
N LYS A 152 -18.87 10.98 2.52
CA LYS A 152 -19.74 9.93 2.00
C LYS A 152 -21.22 10.18 2.28
N THR A 153 -21.56 11.24 3.02
CA THR A 153 -22.93 11.54 3.45
C THR A 153 -23.65 12.54 2.55
N THR A 154 -22.91 13.37 1.81
CA THR A 154 -23.48 14.40 0.94
C THR A 154 -23.80 13.89 -0.47
N ALA A 155 -24.79 14.52 -1.08
CA ALA A 155 -25.20 14.28 -2.46
C ALA A 155 -24.06 14.61 -3.44
N TYR A 156 -23.51 13.58 -4.08
CA TYR A 156 -22.27 13.73 -4.84
C TYR A 156 -22.46 14.53 -6.15
N PHE A 157 -23.52 14.25 -6.90
CA PHE A 157 -23.76 14.90 -8.19
C PHE A 157 -24.57 16.20 -8.08
N TYR A 158 -25.41 16.34 -7.04
CA TYR A 158 -26.31 17.49 -6.91
C TYR A 158 -25.56 18.82 -6.92
N SER A 159 -24.50 18.93 -6.13
CA SER A 159 -23.67 20.14 -6.05
C SER A 159 -23.05 20.52 -7.41
N GLN A 160 -22.68 19.52 -8.21
CA GLN A 160 -22.10 19.69 -9.55
C GLN A 160 -23.14 20.13 -10.60
N CYS A 161 -24.43 19.91 -10.32
CA CYS A 161 -25.53 20.29 -11.19
C CYS A 161 -26.15 21.65 -10.81
N LEU A 162 -25.74 22.26 -9.70
CA LEU A 162 -26.23 23.57 -9.30
C LEU A 162 -25.52 24.69 -10.08
N LYS A 163 -26.28 25.42 -10.89
CA LYS A 163 -25.82 26.65 -11.53
C LYS A 163 -26.37 27.86 -10.80
N GLU A 164 -25.50 28.80 -10.48
CA GLU A 164 -25.90 30.09 -9.92
C GLU A 164 -26.10 31.09 -11.06
N ASN A 165 -27.29 31.70 -11.11
CA ASN A 165 -27.55 32.79 -12.04
C ASN A 165 -26.75 34.03 -11.59
N GLU A 166 -25.85 34.51 -12.44
CA GLU A 166 -24.95 35.64 -12.11
C GLU A 166 -25.70 36.91 -11.67
N LYS A 167 -26.88 37.16 -12.23
CA LYS A 167 -27.69 38.37 -11.97
C LYS A 167 -28.53 38.26 -10.71
N THR A 168 -29.20 37.11 -10.51
CA THR A 168 -30.17 36.95 -9.42
C THR A 168 -29.59 36.23 -8.20
N LYS A 169 -28.38 35.66 -8.31
CA LYS A 169 -27.76 34.79 -7.30
C LYS A 169 -28.61 33.56 -6.93
N GLN A 170 -29.67 33.28 -7.69
CA GLN A 170 -30.49 32.09 -7.50
C GLN A 170 -29.75 30.87 -8.04
N LYS A 171 -29.63 29.85 -7.20
CA LYS A 171 -29.16 28.52 -7.62
C LYS A 171 -30.31 27.74 -8.22
N ARG A 172 -30.07 27.14 -9.39
CA ARG A 172 -31.02 26.25 -10.05
C ARG A 172 -30.30 24.97 -10.46
N PHE A 173 -30.95 23.84 -10.28
CA PHE A 173 -30.48 22.59 -10.85
C PHE A 173 -30.49 22.70 -12.38
N ALA A 174 -29.36 22.37 -13.00
CA ALA A 174 -29.19 22.35 -14.44
C ALA A 174 -28.56 21.02 -14.83
N LYS A 175 -29.36 20.17 -15.47
CA LYS A 175 -28.90 18.86 -15.94
C LYS A 175 -27.68 19.03 -16.86
N PRO A 176 -26.58 18.27 -16.65
CA PRO A 176 -25.43 18.29 -17.54
C PRO A 176 -25.82 17.90 -18.97
N SER A 177 -25.20 18.55 -19.96
CA SER A 177 -25.42 18.24 -21.38
C SER A 177 -24.79 16.91 -21.81
N SER A 178 -23.77 16.45 -21.09
CA SER A 178 -23.15 15.14 -21.26
C SER A 178 -23.31 14.31 -19.99
N PRO A 179 -23.51 12.98 -20.09
CA PRO A 179 -23.50 12.10 -18.93
C PRO A 179 -22.19 12.22 -18.13
N PHE A 180 -22.27 12.05 -16.81
CA PHE A 180 -21.10 11.78 -15.99
C PHE A 180 -20.46 10.46 -16.44
N LYS A 181 -19.16 10.30 -16.19
CA LYS A 181 -18.43 9.09 -16.51
C LYS A 181 -17.87 8.51 -15.22
N LEU A 182 -18.30 7.31 -14.88
CA LEU A 182 -17.76 6.56 -13.75
C LEU A 182 -16.93 5.37 -14.26
N MET A 183 -15.86 5.07 -13.54
CA MET A 183 -15.04 3.89 -13.74
C MET A 183 -15.10 3.01 -12.50
N LEU A 184 -15.37 1.72 -12.70
CA LEU A 184 -15.29 0.71 -11.66
C LEU A 184 -14.00 -0.09 -11.87
N LEU A 185 -13.10 -0.06 -10.89
CA LEU A 185 -11.76 -0.63 -10.98
C LEU A 185 -11.67 -1.94 -10.19
N ILE A 186 -11.27 -3.01 -10.88
CA ILE A 186 -10.93 -4.31 -10.30
C ILE A 186 -9.52 -4.23 -9.73
N SER A 187 -9.31 -4.75 -8.51
CA SER A 187 -7.97 -4.85 -7.93
C SER A 187 -7.07 -5.77 -8.76
N SER A 188 -5.76 -5.52 -8.74
CA SER A 188 -4.80 -6.37 -9.44
C SER A 188 -4.88 -7.82 -8.99
N GLU A 189 -5.06 -8.04 -7.68
CA GLU A 189 -5.18 -9.37 -7.07
C GLU A 189 -6.37 -10.15 -7.62
N GLN A 190 -7.58 -9.57 -7.58
CA GLN A 190 -8.77 -10.25 -8.11
C GLN A 190 -8.69 -10.52 -9.62
N TRP A 191 -8.02 -9.63 -10.37
CA TRP A 191 -7.83 -9.84 -11.80
C TRP A 191 -6.87 -10.99 -12.08
N ASP A 192 -5.72 -11.02 -11.38
CA ASP A 192 -4.72 -12.07 -11.51
C ASP A 192 -5.31 -13.44 -11.12
N ASP A 193 -6.10 -13.52 -10.04
CA ASP A 193 -6.80 -14.74 -9.62
C ASP A 193 -7.76 -15.27 -10.69
N TRP A 194 -8.53 -14.36 -11.32
CA TRP A 194 -9.44 -14.72 -12.40
C TRP A 194 -8.69 -15.23 -13.63
N GLU A 195 -7.59 -14.58 -14.04
CA GLU A 195 -6.77 -15.01 -15.18
C GLU A 195 -6.18 -16.42 -14.95
N GLU A 196 -5.73 -16.71 -13.73
CA GLU A 196 -5.20 -18.03 -13.38
C GLU A 196 -6.28 -19.12 -13.48
N ILE A 197 -7.46 -18.87 -12.92
CA ILE A 197 -8.59 -19.81 -12.97
C ILE A 197 -9.08 -20.00 -14.41
N GLN A 198 -9.13 -18.93 -15.20
CA GLN A 198 -9.52 -19.01 -16.61
C GLN A 198 -8.52 -19.86 -17.41
N ALA A 199 -7.22 -19.64 -17.22
CA ALA A 199 -6.17 -20.42 -17.87
C ALA A 199 -6.25 -21.91 -17.50
N ALA A 200 -6.51 -22.22 -16.23
CA ALA A 200 -6.72 -23.59 -15.77
C ALA A 200 -7.95 -24.25 -16.43
N ALA A 201 -9.08 -23.53 -16.49
CA ALA A 201 -10.30 -24.03 -17.13
C ALA A 201 -10.12 -24.26 -18.64
N GLU A 202 -9.35 -23.43 -19.34
CA GLU A 202 -9.01 -23.62 -20.75
C GLU A 202 -8.12 -24.85 -20.95
N GLN A 203 -7.14 -25.06 -20.08
CA GLN A 203 -6.25 -26.23 -20.13
C GLN A 203 -7.03 -27.53 -19.90
N GLU A 204 -7.98 -27.55 -18.97
CA GLU A 204 -8.85 -28.70 -18.72
C GLU A 204 -9.73 -29.02 -19.94
N LYS A 205 -10.32 -28.00 -20.58
CA LYS A 205 -11.09 -28.15 -21.84
C LYS A 205 -10.25 -28.77 -22.96
N LEU A 206 -8.98 -28.35 -23.11
CA LEU A 206 -8.05 -28.92 -24.10
C LEU A 206 -7.68 -30.38 -23.79
N SER A 207 -7.53 -30.71 -22.51
CA SER A 207 -7.22 -32.09 -22.07
C SER A 207 -8.37 -33.06 -22.39
N HIS A 208 -9.62 -32.64 -22.15
CA HIS A 208 -10.80 -33.44 -22.46
C HIS A 208 -11.06 -33.58 -23.98
N GLN A 209 -10.75 -32.55 -24.78
CA GLN A 209 -10.76 -32.67 -26.24
C GLN A 209 -9.72 -33.68 -26.75
N SER A 210 -8.53 -33.70 -26.15
CA SER A 210 -7.47 -34.63 -26.54
C SER A 210 -7.81 -36.08 -26.18
N GLN A 211 -8.42 -36.32 -25.01
CA GLN A 211 -8.87 -37.66 -24.60
C GLN A 211 -10.04 -38.17 -25.44
N SER A 212 -10.99 -37.32 -25.80
CA SER A 212 -12.13 -37.70 -26.65
C SER A 212 -11.74 -37.96 -28.11
N GLN A 213 -10.66 -37.33 -28.62
CA GLN A 213 -10.07 -37.68 -29.92
C GLN A 213 -9.30 -39.01 -29.86
N ALA A 214 -8.53 -39.28 -28.80
CA ALA A 214 -7.81 -40.54 -28.62
C ALA A 214 -8.76 -41.76 -28.49
N GLN A 215 -9.92 -41.60 -27.82
CA GLN A 215 -10.94 -42.65 -27.76
C GLN A 215 -11.62 -42.91 -29.11
N LYS A 216 -11.84 -41.88 -29.94
CA LYS A 216 -12.38 -42.06 -31.30
C LYS A 216 -11.37 -42.73 -32.25
N GLN A 217 -10.07 -42.56 -32.03
CA GLN A 217 -9.01 -43.24 -32.80
C GLN A 217 -8.94 -44.73 -32.47
N ASN A 218 -9.05 -45.11 -31.19
CA ASN A 218 -9.06 -46.51 -30.76
C ASN A 218 -10.28 -47.31 -31.25
N VAL A 219 -11.44 -46.67 -31.44
CA VAL A 219 -12.63 -47.34 -32.03
C VAL A 219 -12.45 -47.60 -33.54
N LYS A 220 -11.73 -46.72 -34.26
CA LYS A 220 -11.43 -46.94 -35.68
C LYS A 220 -10.36 -48.01 -35.90
N ASP A 221 -9.36 -48.11 -35.03
CA ASP A 221 -8.34 -49.17 -35.10
C ASP A 221 -8.85 -50.56 -34.65
N PHE A 222 -9.96 -50.62 -33.91
CA PHE A 222 -10.63 -51.88 -33.59
C PHE A 222 -11.51 -52.39 -34.75
N GLN A 223 -12.01 -51.50 -35.63
CA GLN A 223 -12.79 -51.88 -36.81
C GLN A 223 -11.92 -52.24 -38.03
N SER A 224 -10.65 -51.82 -38.09
CA SER A 224 -9.74 -52.14 -39.19
C SER A 224 -9.04 -53.50 -39.07
N LYS A 225 -9.20 -54.23 -37.95
CA LYS A 225 -8.54 -55.52 -37.68
C LYS A 225 -9.38 -56.78 -37.94
N ILE A 226 -10.59 -56.67 -38.52
CA ILE A 226 -11.46 -57.84 -38.76
C ILE A 226 -11.43 -58.36 -40.21
N ASN A 227 -10.84 -57.66 -41.18
CA ASN A 227 -10.83 -58.13 -42.57
C ASN A 227 -9.41 -58.32 -43.13
N THR A 228 -8.86 -59.52 -42.88
CA THR A 228 -7.87 -60.15 -43.76
C THR A 228 -8.40 -61.50 -44.19
N GLY A 229 -8.57 -61.69 -45.50
CA GLY A 229 -9.00 -62.94 -46.12
C GLY A 229 -8.89 -62.89 -47.64
N GLU A 230 -7.69 -63.21 -48.12
CA GLU A 230 -7.35 -63.95 -49.35
C GLU A 230 -7.52 -63.33 -50.77
N GLN A 231 -6.44 -63.56 -51.54
CA GLN A 231 -6.15 -63.39 -52.98
C GLN A 231 -7.03 -64.32 -53.88
N PRO A 232 -7.00 -64.32 -55.26
CA PRO A 232 -5.85 -64.07 -56.17
C PRO A 232 -6.11 -63.49 -57.61
N VAL A 233 -4.99 -63.13 -58.30
CA VAL A 233 -4.57 -63.39 -59.72
C VAL A 233 -5.62 -63.13 -60.85
N GLU A 234 -5.45 -62.34 -61.93
CA GLU A 234 -4.47 -62.38 -63.03
C GLU A 234 -4.69 -61.23 -64.07
N ASN A 235 -3.60 -60.76 -64.68
CA ASN A 235 -3.32 -60.28 -66.05
C ASN A 235 -4.22 -59.38 -66.95
N SER A 236 -3.45 -58.62 -67.78
CA SER A 236 -3.76 -57.90 -69.05
C SER A 236 -4.39 -56.51 -68.90
N GLY A 237 -3.99 -55.45 -69.61
CA GLY A 237 -2.94 -55.21 -70.58
C GLY A 237 -3.09 -53.80 -71.18
N SER A 238 -1.97 -53.22 -71.59
CA SER A 238 -1.83 -52.19 -72.64
C SER A 238 -2.01 -50.69 -72.30
N SER A 239 -0.93 -49.95 -72.58
CA SER A 239 -0.83 -48.64 -73.30
C SER A 239 -1.49 -47.40 -72.67
N LYS A 240 -0.88 -46.21 -72.56
CA LYS A 240 0.08 -45.47 -73.41
C LYS A 240 0.82 -44.40 -72.60
N ALA A 241 1.96 -43.99 -73.17
CA ALA A 241 2.72 -42.74 -73.03
C ALA A 241 1.99 -41.53 -72.40
N VAL A 242 2.66 -40.61 -71.70
CA VAL A 242 3.39 -39.48 -72.32
C VAL A 242 4.36 -38.82 -71.32
N THR A 243 5.56 -38.54 -71.86
CA THR A 243 6.67 -37.61 -71.53
C THR A 243 6.42 -36.47 -70.52
N SER A 244 7.37 -36.07 -69.65
CA SER A 244 8.66 -35.39 -69.95
C SER A 244 9.44 -35.16 -68.62
N LYS A 245 10.75 -35.47 -68.48
CA LYS A 245 11.97 -34.72 -68.88
C LYS A 245 11.93 -33.25 -68.45
N ARG A 246 12.73 -32.75 -67.48
CA ARG A 246 14.20 -32.49 -67.41
C ARG A 246 14.47 -31.90 -66.00
N GLY A 247 15.67 -31.81 -65.41
CA GLY A 247 17.04 -32.10 -65.84
C GLY A 247 18.05 -31.28 -65.02
N ARG A 248 18.80 -31.96 -64.14
CA ARG A 248 20.27 -31.94 -63.93
C ARG A 248 21.08 -30.67 -64.24
N SER A 249 21.96 -30.29 -63.31
CA SER A 249 23.38 -30.00 -63.62
C SER A 249 24.28 -30.02 -62.37
N GLU A 250 25.14 -31.02 -62.31
CA GLU A 250 26.45 -31.01 -61.65
C GLU A 250 27.52 -30.48 -62.62
N SER A 251 28.77 -30.38 -62.12
CA SER A 251 30.07 -30.33 -62.82
C SER A 251 30.69 -28.91 -62.84
N MET A 252 32.00 -28.64 -62.63
CA MET A 252 33.23 -29.43 -62.75
C MET A 252 34.39 -28.82 -61.90
N ALA A 253 35.31 -29.68 -61.42
CA ALA A 253 36.75 -29.37 -61.24
C ALA A 253 37.44 -29.51 -62.63
N ILE A 254 38.63 -28.96 -62.98
CA ILE A 254 40.02 -29.27 -62.54
C ILE A 254 41.01 -28.16 -63.10
N PRO A 255 42.37 -28.29 -63.17
CA PRO A 255 43.37 -27.50 -62.40
C PRO A 255 44.42 -26.70 -63.24
N THR A 256 45.29 -25.89 -62.59
CA THR A 256 46.73 -25.72 -62.95
C THR A 256 47.52 -24.99 -61.85
N SER A 257 48.74 -25.45 -61.56
CA SER A 257 49.72 -25.07 -60.49
C SER A 257 50.75 -23.99 -60.94
N PRO A 258 51.82 -23.64 -60.16
CA PRO A 258 51.91 -22.94 -58.86
C PRO A 258 52.82 -21.66 -58.93
N PRO A 259 53.02 -20.88 -57.83
CA PRO A 259 54.36 -20.91 -57.22
C PRO A 259 54.44 -20.73 -55.68
N GLN A 260 55.44 -21.43 -55.13
CA GLN A 260 56.37 -21.05 -54.05
C GLN A 260 55.91 -21.00 -52.57
N SER A 261 56.26 -22.12 -51.93
CA SER A 261 56.67 -22.35 -50.53
C SER A 261 56.63 -21.18 -49.54
N LYS A 262 55.68 -21.27 -48.60
CA LYS A 262 55.95 -20.95 -47.19
C LYS A 262 55.53 -22.16 -46.38
N LYS A 263 56.43 -22.64 -45.52
CA LYS A 263 56.22 -23.81 -44.65
C LYS A 263 54.90 -23.63 -43.89
N LEU A 264 53.89 -24.42 -44.25
CA LEU A 264 52.64 -24.49 -43.50
C LEU A 264 52.93 -25.15 -42.14
N PRO A 265 52.48 -24.55 -41.03
CA PRO A 265 52.56 -25.21 -39.73
C PRO A 265 51.71 -26.48 -39.77
N THR A 266 52.30 -27.60 -39.37
CA THR A 266 51.63 -28.89 -39.28
C THR A 266 50.46 -28.74 -38.32
N TRP A 267 49.23 -28.72 -38.85
CA TRP A 267 48.03 -28.62 -38.06
C TRP A 267 47.89 -29.88 -37.20
N LYS A 268 47.84 -29.69 -35.87
CA LYS A 268 47.48 -30.73 -34.91
C LYS A 268 46.12 -30.37 -34.34
N SER A 269 45.21 -31.34 -34.26
CA SER A 269 43.98 -31.16 -33.47
C SER A 269 44.36 -30.81 -32.03
N PRO A 270 43.71 -29.80 -31.42
CA PRO A 270 43.94 -29.49 -30.02
C PRO A 270 43.58 -30.70 -29.16
N SER A 271 44.39 -30.94 -28.15
CA SER A 271 44.15 -31.98 -27.15
C SER A 271 42.86 -31.69 -26.38
N LYS A 272 42.28 -32.75 -25.78
CA LYS A 272 41.07 -32.65 -24.96
C LYS A 272 41.21 -31.59 -23.85
N ASP A 273 42.41 -31.44 -23.29
CA ASP A 273 42.71 -30.48 -22.23
C ASP A 273 42.83 -29.04 -22.77
N GLU A 274 43.34 -28.84 -23.99
CA GLU A 274 43.35 -27.53 -24.65
C GLU A 274 41.93 -27.08 -25.02
N VAL A 275 41.07 -28.00 -25.48
CA VAL A 275 39.66 -27.72 -25.77
C VAL A 275 38.88 -27.45 -24.47
N ALA A 276 39.11 -28.24 -23.41
CA ALA A 276 38.51 -28.03 -22.10
C ALA A 276 38.95 -26.70 -21.47
N GLY A 277 40.23 -26.34 -21.59
CA GLY A 277 40.76 -25.05 -21.15
C GLY A 277 40.15 -23.87 -21.89
N LEU A 278 39.97 -23.97 -23.20
CA LEU A 278 39.34 -22.92 -24.03
C LEU A 278 37.84 -22.75 -23.69
N LEU A 279 37.12 -23.84 -23.49
CA LEU A 279 35.69 -23.83 -23.11
C LEU A 279 35.48 -23.35 -21.66
N ALA A 280 36.41 -23.67 -20.76
CA ALA A 280 36.43 -23.12 -19.41
C ALA A 280 36.69 -21.59 -19.42
N HIS A 281 37.56 -21.09 -20.29
CA HIS A 281 37.78 -19.64 -20.46
C HIS A 281 36.61 -18.93 -21.14
N GLY A 282 35.85 -19.61 -22.01
CA GLY A 282 34.60 -19.09 -22.58
C GLY A 282 33.45 -18.97 -21.57
N SER A 283 33.59 -19.58 -20.40
CA SER A 283 32.60 -19.55 -19.31
C SER A 283 33.01 -18.67 -18.13
N ILE A 284 34.27 -18.22 -18.08
CA ILE A 284 34.74 -17.23 -17.11
C ILE A 284 34.57 -15.87 -17.78
N GLN A 285 33.44 -15.21 -17.49
CA GLN A 285 33.39 -13.76 -17.66
C GLN A 285 34.51 -13.19 -16.79
N THR A 286 35.59 -12.69 -17.40
CA THR A 286 36.46 -11.73 -16.72
C THR A 286 35.51 -10.67 -16.13
N PRO A 287 35.55 -10.39 -14.82
CA PRO A 287 34.71 -9.36 -14.25
C PRO A 287 35.08 -8.07 -14.95
N ARG A 288 34.26 -7.67 -15.93
CA ARG A 288 34.21 -6.29 -16.38
C ARG A 288 33.91 -5.54 -15.10
N SER A 289 34.89 -4.81 -14.58
CA SER A 289 34.64 -3.81 -13.55
C SER A 289 33.53 -2.93 -14.11
N GLN A 290 32.28 -3.18 -13.72
CA GLN A 290 31.20 -2.32 -14.14
C GLN A 290 31.56 -0.96 -13.57
N PRO A 291 31.71 0.07 -14.42
CA PRO A 291 31.99 1.40 -13.90
C PRO A 291 30.90 1.70 -12.87
N LYS A 292 31.29 2.17 -11.67
CA LYS A 292 30.36 2.61 -10.62
C LYS A 292 29.47 3.69 -11.20
N THR A 293 28.34 3.31 -11.78
CA THR A 293 27.43 4.22 -12.47
C THR A 293 26.52 4.81 -11.42
N TRP A 294 27.01 5.83 -10.73
CA TRP A 294 26.16 6.73 -9.98
C TRP A 294 25.10 7.30 -10.93
N ILE A 295 23.84 7.11 -10.58
CA ILE A 295 22.68 7.59 -11.33
C ILE A 295 22.25 8.90 -10.70
N ASN A 296 22.13 9.95 -11.52
CA ASN A 296 21.58 11.23 -11.10
C ASN A 296 20.08 11.29 -11.41
N LEU A 297 19.30 11.57 -10.38
CA LEU A 297 17.85 11.63 -10.40
C LEU A 297 17.41 13.04 -10.03
N SER A 298 16.64 13.68 -10.89
CA SER A 298 16.07 15.02 -10.61
C SER A 298 14.66 14.87 -10.05
N GLY A 299 14.37 15.53 -8.93
CA GLY A 299 13.08 15.43 -8.25
C GLY A 299 12.89 16.51 -7.18
N PHE A 300 11.98 16.23 -6.25
CA PHE A 300 11.67 17.09 -5.11
C PHE A 300 12.05 16.39 -3.81
N PHE A 301 12.52 17.14 -2.83
CA PHE A 301 12.89 16.62 -1.53
C PHE A 301 12.16 17.36 -0.42
N ALA A 302 11.58 16.62 0.52
CA ALA A 302 10.99 17.17 1.73
C ALA A 302 11.61 16.51 2.97
N PRO A 303 12.27 17.26 3.85
CA PRO A 303 12.76 16.71 5.11
C PRO A 303 11.58 16.35 6.02
N ILE A 304 11.68 15.23 6.72
CA ILE A 304 10.71 14.85 7.75
C ILE A 304 10.95 15.77 8.97
N PRO A 305 9.92 16.50 9.45
CA PRO A 305 10.10 17.47 10.51
C PRO A 305 10.46 16.80 11.83
N ASN A 306 11.38 17.41 12.57
CA ASN A 306 11.72 16.99 13.91
C ASN A 306 10.80 17.66 14.95
N ILE A 307 9.56 17.17 15.09
CA ILE A 307 8.54 17.72 15.98
C ILE A 307 8.53 17.05 17.37
N SER A 308 7.98 17.67 18.41
CA SER A 308 7.69 16.99 19.68
C SER A 308 6.33 16.29 19.64
N PHE A 309 6.14 15.27 20.47
CA PHE A 309 4.83 14.61 20.58
C PHE A 309 3.73 15.54 21.09
N LEU A 310 4.07 16.48 21.99
CA LEU A 310 3.10 17.46 22.50
C LEU A 310 2.62 18.43 21.41
N ASP A 311 3.53 18.87 20.53
CA ASP A 311 3.16 19.72 19.39
C ASP A 311 2.26 18.97 18.39
N LEU A 312 2.40 17.65 18.27
CA LEU A 312 1.50 16.82 17.46
C LEU A 312 0.09 16.78 18.05
N LEU A 313 -0.04 16.69 19.37
CA LEU A 313 -1.35 16.67 20.04
C LEU A 313 -2.09 18.01 19.93
N GLN A 314 -1.36 19.12 19.89
CA GLN A 314 -1.94 20.48 19.85
C GLN A 314 -2.39 20.91 18.45
N LYS A 315 -1.89 20.27 17.39
CA LYS A 315 -2.26 20.62 16.01
C LYS A 315 -3.64 20.06 15.68
N SER A 316 -4.54 20.95 15.27
CA SER A 316 -5.93 20.59 14.98
C SER A 316 -6.13 19.90 13.62
N PHE A 317 -5.19 20.01 12.66
CA PHE A 317 -5.43 19.53 11.28
C PHE A 317 -4.20 18.98 10.51
N ALA A 318 -3.01 18.83 11.11
CA ALA A 318 -1.82 18.36 10.39
C ALA A 318 -0.90 17.50 11.26
N ASN A 319 -1.41 16.36 11.71
CA ASN A 319 -0.71 15.46 12.63
C ASN A 319 0.17 14.43 11.91
N GLN A 320 0.15 14.43 10.58
CA GLN A 320 0.93 13.53 9.74
C GLN A 320 1.94 14.31 8.90
N PHE A 321 3.04 13.65 8.52
CA PHE A 321 3.92 14.14 7.47
C PHE A 321 3.17 14.12 6.13
N ILE A 322 3.10 15.28 5.49
CA ILE A 322 2.51 15.46 4.16
C ILE A 322 3.63 15.89 3.23
N PHE A 323 3.81 15.12 2.16
CA PHE A 323 4.64 15.54 1.05
C PHE A 323 3.82 16.48 0.16
N ASP A 324 4.04 17.79 0.31
CA ASP A 324 3.35 18.81 -0.47
C ASP A 324 4.31 19.43 -1.48
N GLU A 325 4.27 18.92 -2.70
CA GLU A 325 5.08 19.40 -3.82
C GLU A 325 4.91 20.89 -4.10
N CYS A 326 3.71 21.44 -3.86
CA CYS A 326 3.42 22.86 -4.11
C CYS A 326 4.13 23.77 -3.09
N ARG A 327 4.63 23.22 -1.99
CA ARG A 327 5.38 23.93 -0.95
C ARG A 327 6.89 23.70 -1.04
N ILE A 328 7.35 22.89 -2.00
CA ILE A 328 8.78 22.61 -2.20
C ILE A 328 9.29 23.53 -3.32
N ASP A 329 9.83 24.68 -2.92
CA ASP A 329 10.23 25.73 -3.85
C ASP A 329 11.50 25.39 -4.66
N THR A 330 12.27 24.38 -4.26
CA THR A 330 13.58 24.08 -4.85
C THR A 330 13.70 22.61 -5.28
N PRO A 331 13.88 22.33 -6.59
CA PRO A 331 14.16 20.98 -7.06
C PRO A 331 15.51 20.50 -6.53
N ALA A 332 15.63 19.20 -6.31
CA ALA A 332 16.82 18.56 -5.79
C ALA A 332 17.34 17.50 -6.78
N ILE A 333 18.65 17.27 -6.76
CA ILE A 333 19.28 16.16 -7.48
C ILE A 333 19.74 15.13 -6.45
N LEU A 334 19.31 13.90 -6.64
CA LEU A 334 19.72 12.74 -5.88
C LEU A 334 20.65 11.90 -6.75
N SER A 335 21.89 11.72 -6.31
CA SER A 335 22.87 10.84 -6.95
C SER A 335 22.99 9.58 -6.12
N ALA A 336 22.79 8.39 -6.69
CA ALA A 336 22.87 7.13 -5.95
C ALA A 336 23.51 6.02 -6.79
N ASP A 337 24.18 5.08 -6.13
CA ASP A 337 24.74 3.88 -6.75
C ASP A 337 23.85 2.69 -6.41
N PHE A 338 23.07 2.21 -7.38
CA PHE A 338 22.12 1.11 -7.24
C PHE A 338 22.72 -0.26 -7.61
N SER A 339 24.05 -0.34 -7.80
CA SER A 339 24.71 -1.61 -8.09
C SER A 339 24.62 -2.54 -6.87
N LEU A 340 24.51 -3.85 -7.12
CA LEU A 340 24.44 -4.86 -6.05
C LEU A 340 25.69 -4.82 -5.16
N GLU A 341 26.85 -4.45 -5.73
CA GLU A 341 28.11 -4.31 -5.03
C GLU A 341 28.17 -3.07 -4.12
N ALA A 342 27.34 -2.05 -4.40
CA ALA A 342 27.26 -0.83 -3.59
C ALA A 342 26.17 -0.91 -2.51
N GLU A 343 25.27 -1.90 -2.57
CA GLU A 343 24.22 -2.11 -1.58
C GLU A 343 24.82 -2.20 -0.17
N ILE A 344 24.40 -1.29 0.71
CA ILE A 344 24.87 -1.24 2.10
C ILE A 344 24.15 -2.30 2.94
N GLY A 345 22.89 -2.59 2.58
CA GLY A 345 22.11 -3.64 3.21
C GLY A 345 20.72 -3.76 2.60
N ALA A 346 20.03 -4.83 2.92
CA ALA A 346 18.63 -5.03 2.56
C ALA A 346 17.88 -5.77 3.66
N GLY A 347 16.66 -5.31 3.92
CA GLY A 347 15.69 -6.00 4.76
C GLY A 347 14.70 -6.82 3.91
N GLY A 348 13.57 -7.19 4.51
CA GLY A 348 12.55 -8.01 3.83
C GLY A 348 11.85 -7.31 2.65
N PHE A 349 11.78 -5.98 2.66
CA PHE A 349 11.01 -5.18 1.68
C PHE A 349 11.68 -3.86 1.28
N LYS A 350 12.90 -3.59 1.77
CA LYS A 350 13.67 -2.36 1.49
C LYS A 350 15.13 -2.71 1.20
N SER A 351 15.72 -2.03 0.23
CA SER A 351 17.17 -2.05 -0.02
C SER A 351 17.76 -0.67 0.29
N CYS A 352 19.02 -0.64 0.73
CA CYS A 352 19.70 0.55 1.21
C CYS A 352 20.97 0.80 0.38
N HIS A 353 21.05 1.98 -0.22
CA HIS A 353 22.09 2.35 -1.19
C HIS A 353 22.79 3.65 -0.79
N PRO A 354 24.09 3.81 -1.06
CA PRO A 354 24.78 5.07 -0.83
C PRO A 354 24.23 6.15 -1.75
N ALA A 355 24.02 7.35 -1.20
CA ALA A 355 23.47 8.46 -1.96
C ALA A 355 24.13 9.80 -1.62
N LYS A 356 23.89 10.79 -2.49
CA LYS A 356 24.23 12.20 -2.31
C LYS A 356 23.05 13.06 -2.75
N LEU A 357 22.75 14.08 -1.98
CA LEU A 357 21.64 15.00 -2.25
C LEU A 357 22.19 16.39 -2.55
N TYR A 358 21.66 17.05 -3.56
CA TYR A 358 22.06 18.38 -3.99
C TYR A 358 20.84 19.32 -4.03
N PRO A 359 20.92 20.50 -3.37
CA PRO A 359 22.06 20.96 -2.57
C PRO A 359 22.24 20.15 -1.27
N PRO A 360 23.49 19.95 -0.79
CA PRO A 360 23.78 19.10 0.37
C PRO A 360 23.19 19.63 1.69
N ALA A 361 22.84 20.91 1.74
CA ALA A 361 22.25 21.56 2.90
C ALA A 361 20.81 21.12 3.21
N LEU A 362 20.16 20.32 2.35
CA LEU A 362 18.75 19.94 2.50
C LEU A 362 18.50 19.06 3.74
N LEU A 363 19.35 18.07 4.02
CA LEU A 363 19.24 17.22 5.22
C LEU A 363 20.23 17.61 6.34
N ARG A 364 21.22 18.46 6.01
CA ARG A 364 22.27 18.94 6.94
C ARG A 364 22.97 17.78 7.68
N THR A 365 23.47 16.82 6.91
CA THR A 365 24.29 15.69 7.36
C THR A 365 25.46 15.47 6.38
N SER A 366 26.52 14.81 6.85
CA SER A 366 27.76 14.57 6.07
C SER A 366 27.60 13.47 5.02
N ALA A 367 26.77 12.47 5.29
CA ALA A 367 26.51 11.35 4.41
C ALA A 367 25.06 10.90 4.50
N ILE A 368 24.52 10.42 3.39
CA ILE A 368 23.15 9.90 3.32
C ILE A 368 23.10 8.54 2.66
N VAL A 369 22.01 7.84 2.94
CA VAL A 369 21.59 6.65 2.22
C VAL A 369 20.21 6.88 1.63
N LEU A 370 19.93 6.13 0.57
CA LEU A 370 18.62 6.01 -0.04
C LEU A 370 18.07 4.64 0.28
N LYS A 371 16.79 4.57 0.64
CA LYS A 371 16.04 3.33 0.78
C LYS A 371 15.00 3.23 -0.32
N GLU A 372 15.06 2.12 -1.06
CA GLU A 372 14.12 1.76 -2.11
C GLU A 372 13.29 0.56 -1.65
N VAL A 373 11.96 0.69 -1.72
CA VAL A 373 11.02 -0.39 -1.43
C VAL A 373 10.89 -1.34 -2.61
N PHE A 374 10.77 -2.64 -2.34
CA PHE A 374 10.58 -3.67 -3.36
C PHE A 374 9.56 -4.71 -2.91
N ILE A 375 9.14 -5.55 -3.85
CA ILE A 375 8.38 -6.78 -3.58
C ILE A 375 9.18 -7.99 -4.06
N MET A 376 9.10 -9.10 -3.33
CA MET A 376 9.72 -10.35 -3.75
C MET A 376 8.80 -11.07 -4.73
N LYS A 377 9.31 -11.42 -5.92
CA LYS A 377 8.64 -12.23 -6.95
C LYS A 377 9.55 -13.35 -7.40
N ARG A 378 9.19 -14.61 -7.13
CA ARG A 378 9.98 -15.80 -7.53
C ARG A 378 11.47 -15.64 -7.14
N ASP A 379 11.70 -15.28 -5.88
CA ASP A 379 13.03 -15.00 -5.29
C ASP A 379 13.82 -13.84 -5.91
N ARG A 380 13.15 -12.97 -6.68
CA ARG A 380 13.75 -11.76 -7.24
C ARG A 380 13.05 -10.51 -6.72
N ARG A 381 13.84 -9.48 -6.43
CA ARG A 381 13.30 -8.15 -6.10
C ARG A 381 12.69 -7.55 -7.36
N ALA A 382 11.41 -7.22 -7.28
CA ALA A 382 10.69 -6.50 -8.32
C ALA A 382 10.28 -5.13 -7.80
N ARG A 383 10.36 -4.14 -8.67
CA ARG A 383 10.01 -2.77 -8.35
C ARG A 383 8.49 -2.60 -8.32
N LEU A 384 8.02 -1.76 -7.40
CA LEU A 384 6.61 -1.35 -7.30
C LEU A 384 6.27 -0.34 -8.41
N SER A 385 4.97 -0.18 -8.71
CA SER A 385 4.53 0.96 -9.53
C SER A 385 4.78 2.26 -8.77
N GLY A 386 4.98 3.37 -9.49
CA GLY A 386 5.33 4.65 -8.85
C GLY A 386 4.30 5.14 -7.83
N SER A 387 3.00 4.87 -8.05
CA SER A 387 1.94 5.18 -7.08
C SER A 387 2.00 4.32 -5.80
N LEU A 388 2.21 3.01 -5.94
CA LEU A 388 2.34 2.11 -4.80
C LEU A 388 3.64 2.36 -4.03
N GLU A 389 4.74 2.60 -4.75
CA GLU A 389 6.03 2.99 -4.18
C GLU A 389 5.89 4.30 -3.38
N TYR A 390 5.23 5.32 -3.94
CA TYR A 390 4.93 6.58 -3.24
C TYR A 390 4.13 6.36 -1.96
N GLN A 391 3.04 5.58 -2.02
CA GLN A 391 2.22 5.29 -0.83
C GLN A 391 3.01 4.56 0.25
N LYS A 392 3.83 3.56 -0.13
CA LYS A 392 4.68 2.84 0.83
C LYS A 392 5.74 3.75 1.44
N ILE A 393 6.44 4.54 0.64
CA ILE A 393 7.46 5.48 1.14
C ILE A 393 6.83 6.57 2.02
N LEU A 394 5.66 7.10 1.67
CA LEU A 394 4.95 8.08 2.49
C LEU A 394 4.52 7.48 3.84
N ARG A 395 4.14 6.20 3.86
CA ARG A 395 3.83 5.46 5.09
C ARG A 395 5.07 5.30 5.96
N GLU A 396 6.21 4.89 5.39
CA GLU A 396 7.49 4.80 6.10
C GLU A 396 7.96 6.16 6.64
N ALA A 397 7.79 7.23 5.85
CA ALA A 397 8.12 8.60 6.28
C ALA A 397 7.26 9.03 7.48
N ASN A 398 5.97 8.70 7.46
CA ASN A 398 5.08 8.93 8.60
C ASN A 398 5.46 8.08 9.82
N LEU A 399 5.82 6.81 9.62
CA LEU A 399 6.32 5.97 10.70
C LEU A 399 7.52 6.62 11.38
N HIS A 400 8.53 7.02 10.60
CA HIS A 400 9.72 7.71 11.11
C HIS A 400 9.38 9.01 11.83
N TYR A 401 8.44 9.78 11.29
CA TYR A 401 7.94 11.03 11.88
C TYR A 401 7.38 10.82 13.29
N TYR A 402 6.50 9.84 13.47
CA TYR A 402 5.90 9.51 14.77
C TYR A 402 6.88 8.82 15.72
N ALA A 403 7.73 7.92 15.23
CA ALA A 403 8.76 7.26 16.04
C ALA A 403 9.73 8.28 16.65
N ASN A 404 10.18 9.26 15.84
CA ASN A 404 11.00 10.36 16.33
C ASN A 404 10.29 11.22 17.39
N ALA A 405 9.00 11.53 17.18
CA ALA A 405 8.22 12.30 18.15
C ALA A 405 8.04 11.55 19.49
N LEU A 406 7.75 10.25 19.45
CA LEU A 406 7.61 9.39 20.64
C LEU A 406 8.94 9.19 21.39
N MET A 407 10.06 9.10 20.67
CA MET A 407 11.37 9.05 21.32
C MET A 407 11.70 10.37 22.03
N LYS A 408 11.39 11.51 21.41
CA LYS A 408 11.56 12.82 22.06
C LYS A 408 10.64 13.00 23.26
N PHE A 409 9.44 12.44 23.21
CA PHE A 409 8.56 12.39 24.37
C PHE A 409 9.20 11.61 25.52
N ALA A 410 9.81 10.45 25.25
CA ALA A 410 10.55 9.70 26.25
C ALA A 410 11.70 10.52 26.85
N TYR A 411 12.53 11.18 26.04
CA TYR A 411 13.59 12.06 26.56
C TYR A 411 13.07 13.26 27.34
N SER A 412 11.96 13.86 26.93
CA SER A 412 11.36 14.97 27.69
C SER A 412 10.92 14.52 29.09
N TYR A 413 10.42 13.28 29.21
CA TYR A 413 10.10 12.67 30.50
C TYR A 413 11.37 12.35 31.32
N LEU A 414 12.43 11.85 30.66
CA LEU A 414 13.72 11.61 31.30
C LEU A 414 14.33 12.91 31.85
N ASP A 415 14.29 14.00 31.09
CA ASP A 415 14.77 15.33 31.52
C ASP A 415 14.01 15.81 32.77
N GLN A 416 12.69 15.59 32.82
CA GLN A 416 11.91 15.87 34.02
C GLN A 416 12.42 15.03 35.21
N LYS A 417 12.62 13.71 35.02
CA LYS A 417 13.11 12.83 36.08
C LYS A 417 14.53 13.17 36.55
N LEU A 418 15.41 13.58 35.63
CA LEU A 418 16.74 14.09 35.93
C LEU A 418 16.67 15.37 36.78
N ASN A 419 15.75 16.28 36.48
CA ASN A 419 15.56 17.49 37.29
C ASN A 419 14.96 17.19 38.68
N GLU A 420 14.09 16.18 38.79
CA GLU A 420 13.46 15.78 40.05
C GLU A 420 14.40 15.01 40.99
N LYS A 421 15.17 14.07 40.44
CA LYS A 421 15.92 13.07 41.23
C LYS A 421 17.44 13.16 41.06
N GLY A 422 17.91 13.90 40.07
CA GLY A 422 19.30 13.80 39.59
C GLY A 422 19.54 12.56 38.73
N PRO A 423 20.76 12.42 38.19
CA PRO A 423 21.15 11.25 37.41
C PRO A 423 21.14 9.97 38.27
N PRO A 424 20.75 8.82 37.71
CA PRO A 424 20.87 7.54 38.40
C PRO A 424 22.34 7.24 38.72
N SER A 425 22.62 6.82 39.96
CA SER A 425 24.00 6.66 40.46
C SER A 425 24.80 5.53 39.80
N HIS A 426 24.12 4.54 39.21
CA HIS A 426 24.71 3.31 38.67
C HIS A 426 24.28 3.01 37.22
N LEU A 427 23.47 3.88 36.62
CA LEU A 427 22.99 3.71 35.24
C LEU A 427 23.51 4.85 34.38
N GLU A 428 24.13 4.51 33.26
CA GLU A 428 24.39 5.48 32.21
C GLU A 428 23.14 5.58 31.34
N ILE A 429 22.59 6.78 31.16
CA ILE A 429 21.43 7.00 30.29
C ILE A 429 21.94 7.15 28.84
N PRO A 430 21.66 6.19 27.94
CA PRO A 430 22.08 6.28 26.56
C PRO A 430 21.51 7.53 25.88
N GLN A 431 22.32 8.18 25.05
CA GLN A 431 21.91 9.34 24.26
C GLN A 431 21.62 8.90 22.82
N LEU A 432 20.35 8.56 22.57
CA LEU A 432 19.86 8.01 21.31
C LEU A 432 18.94 8.99 20.59
N ARG A 433 18.99 9.01 19.26
CA ARG A 433 18.00 9.70 18.42
C ARG A 433 17.76 8.94 17.13
N PHE A 434 16.60 9.12 16.53
CA PHE A 434 16.40 8.69 15.16
C PHE A 434 17.26 9.51 14.19
N VAL A 435 17.72 8.87 13.11
CA VAL A 435 18.43 9.52 12.01
C VAL A 435 17.61 10.66 11.43
N LYS A 436 18.26 11.70 10.92
CA LYS A 436 17.55 12.69 10.10
C LYS A 436 17.06 11.99 8.84
N ALA A 437 15.81 12.23 8.45
CA ALA A 437 15.23 11.59 7.28
C ALA A 437 14.41 12.58 6.44
N GLY A 438 14.09 12.18 5.21
CA GLY A 438 13.28 12.94 4.27
C GLY A 438 12.77 12.06 3.15
N MET A 439 11.78 12.53 2.40
CA MET A 439 11.24 11.85 1.24
C MET A 439 11.75 12.52 -0.03
N PHE A 440 12.17 11.74 -1.02
CA PHE A 440 12.54 12.22 -2.35
C PHE A 440 11.60 11.65 -3.40
N VAL A 441 11.05 12.50 -4.26
CA VAL A 441 10.00 12.14 -5.22
C VAL A 441 10.38 12.62 -6.62
N ILE A 442 10.31 11.72 -7.60
CA ILE A 442 10.54 12.00 -9.02
C ILE A 442 9.19 12.08 -9.71
N MET A 443 8.89 13.24 -10.29
CA MET A 443 7.67 13.46 -11.05
C MET A 443 7.84 13.05 -12.50
N SER A 444 6.78 12.52 -13.11
CA SER A 444 6.79 12.16 -14.52
C SER A 444 7.00 13.39 -15.40
N GLN A 445 8.00 13.35 -16.28
CA GLN A 445 8.33 14.46 -17.20
C GLN A 445 7.32 14.61 -18.35
N SER A 446 6.38 13.67 -18.53
CA SER A 446 5.41 13.68 -19.63
C SER A 446 4.23 14.63 -19.37
N LEU A 447 4.50 15.85 -18.90
CA LEU A 447 3.50 16.86 -18.53
C LEU A 447 2.96 17.69 -19.69
N LYS A 448 3.19 17.32 -20.96
CA LYS A 448 2.84 18.19 -22.09
C LYS A 448 1.35 18.54 -22.18
N HIS A 449 0.42 17.83 -21.51
CA HIS A 449 -1.01 18.18 -21.51
C HIS A 449 -1.81 17.90 -20.22
N VAL A 450 -1.19 17.60 -19.07
CA VAL A 450 -1.90 17.27 -17.82
C VAL A 450 -1.69 18.37 -16.79
N LYS A 451 -2.77 18.87 -16.16
CA LYS A 451 -2.66 19.78 -15.00
C LYS A 451 -2.00 18.99 -13.87
N SER A 452 -0.93 19.53 -13.29
CA SER A 452 0.11 18.81 -12.54
C SER A 452 -0.32 18.08 -11.25
N THR A 453 -1.57 18.18 -10.79
CA THR A 453 -1.98 17.70 -9.47
C THR A 453 -2.30 16.21 -9.39
N ASP A 454 -2.54 15.54 -10.52
CA ASP A 454 -3.11 14.17 -10.52
C ASP A 454 -2.14 13.11 -11.09
N VAL A 455 -0.88 13.48 -11.37
CA VAL A 455 0.11 12.56 -11.91
C VAL A 455 0.86 11.91 -10.76
N ALA A 456 0.62 10.61 -10.55
CA ALA A 456 1.38 9.83 -9.58
C ALA A 456 2.89 9.95 -9.85
N PRO A 457 3.73 10.00 -8.80
CA PRO A 457 5.16 10.01 -8.97
C PRO A 457 5.68 8.82 -9.78
N GLU A 458 6.74 9.04 -10.54
CA GLU A 458 7.44 7.96 -11.25
C GLU A 458 8.25 7.12 -10.26
N ARG A 459 8.93 7.80 -9.33
CA ARG A 459 9.71 7.15 -8.27
C ARG A 459 9.59 7.88 -6.95
N SER A 460 9.69 7.15 -5.85
CA SER A 460 9.79 7.69 -4.50
C SER A 460 10.82 6.94 -3.67
N PHE A 461 11.55 7.66 -2.83
CA PHE A 461 12.59 7.10 -1.98
C PHE A 461 12.54 7.72 -0.58
N LEU A 462 12.90 6.94 0.42
CA LEU A 462 13.20 7.44 1.75
C LEU A 462 14.70 7.74 1.81
N ILE A 463 15.04 8.94 2.24
CA ILE A 463 16.43 9.41 2.35
C ILE A 463 16.75 9.56 3.83
N GLU A 464 17.87 9.02 4.27
CA GLU A 464 18.28 9.06 5.66
C GLU A 464 19.73 9.48 5.82
N GLU A 465 20.04 10.08 6.96
CA GLU A 465 21.41 10.21 7.45
C GLU A 465 22.06 8.82 7.56
N ARG A 466 23.25 8.68 6.95
CA ARG A 466 23.99 7.43 6.99
C ARG A 466 24.54 7.20 8.39
N ILE A 467 24.20 6.05 8.97
CA ILE A 467 24.85 5.55 10.18
C ILE A 467 26.22 5.00 9.77
N ASN A 468 27.29 5.60 10.31
CA ASN A 468 28.64 5.08 10.13
C ASN A 468 28.90 4.06 11.25
N THR A 469 29.17 2.83 10.84
CA THR A 469 29.55 1.73 11.73
C THR A 469 31.07 1.61 11.74
N PRO A 470 31.75 1.90 12.86
CA PRO A 470 33.19 1.67 13.04
C PRO A 470 33.58 0.21 12.75
N GLU A 471 34.86 -0.04 12.49
CA GLU A 471 35.36 -1.41 12.23
C GLU A 471 35.12 -2.36 13.42
N ASP A 472 35.15 -1.83 14.65
CA ASP A 472 34.98 -2.60 15.90
C ASP A 472 33.56 -2.55 16.48
N ASP A 473 32.59 -2.01 15.75
CA ASP A 473 31.18 -1.97 16.17
C ASP A 473 30.27 -2.52 15.07
N CYS A 474 29.02 -2.80 15.38
CA CYS A 474 28.05 -3.32 14.42
C CYS A 474 26.74 -2.56 14.43
N PHE A 475 26.08 -2.55 13.27
CA PHE A 475 24.68 -2.18 13.20
C PHE A 475 23.87 -3.20 14.00
N THR A 476 23.28 -2.75 15.09
CA THR A 476 22.73 -3.62 16.13
C THR A 476 21.22 -3.49 16.16
N LYS A 477 20.51 -4.62 16.17
CA LYS A 477 19.07 -4.68 16.40
C LYS A 477 18.84 -4.93 17.89
N PHE A 478 18.46 -3.87 18.61
CA PHE A 478 18.31 -3.86 20.06
C PHE A 478 17.03 -4.56 20.52
N ILE A 479 15.93 -4.39 19.78
CA ILE A 479 14.60 -4.97 20.07
C ILE A 479 13.96 -5.40 18.74
N HIS A 480 13.25 -6.53 18.73
CA HIS A 480 12.50 -7.01 17.57
C HIS A 480 11.05 -6.52 17.60
N ASN A 481 10.44 -6.19 16.47
CA ASN A 481 9.00 -5.82 16.41
C ASN A 481 8.00 -6.91 16.84
N GLY A 482 8.48 -8.10 17.18
CA GLY A 482 7.67 -9.26 17.59
C GLY A 482 7.93 -9.71 19.03
N SER A 483 8.72 -8.96 19.80
CA SER A 483 8.99 -9.21 21.21
C SER A 483 9.18 -7.88 21.96
N ALA A 484 8.80 -7.84 23.23
CA ALA A 484 9.11 -6.73 24.14
C ALA A 484 10.47 -6.88 24.84
N GLU A 485 11.13 -8.03 24.66
CA GLU A 485 12.40 -8.38 25.30
C GLU A 485 13.60 -7.79 24.54
N PRO A 486 14.72 -7.52 25.25
CA PRO A 486 15.97 -7.15 24.59
C PRO A 486 16.43 -8.29 23.67
N ASN A 487 16.89 -7.93 22.47
CA ASN A 487 17.40 -8.88 21.48
C ASN A 487 18.90 -9.21 21.68
N LEU A 488 19.50 -8.72 22.77
CA LEU A 488 20.92 -8.88 23.10
C LEU A 488 21.07 -9.66 24.40
N TYR A 489 22.17 -10.38 24.54
CA TYR A 489 22.51 -11.09 25.78
C TYR A 489 23.13 -10.14 26.81
N PRO A 490 23.06 -10.45 28.12
CA PRO A 490 23.61 -9.60 29.18
C PRO A 490 25.10 -9.29 29.11
N ASP A 491 25.89 -10.12 28.43
CA ASP A 491 27.32 -9.95 28.20
C ASP A 491 27.65 -9.05 26.99
N ASP A 492 26.65 -8.69 26.19
CA ASP A 492 26.81 -7.78 25.07
C ASP A 492 27.04 -6.33 25.58
N PRO A 493 28.05 -5.60 25.06
CA PRO A 493 28.33 -4.22 25.48
C PRO A 493 27.16 -3.27 25.27
N HIS A 494 26.26 -3.58 24.34
CA HIS A 494 25.08 -2.78 24.00
C HIS A 494 23.82 -3.20 24.76
N TYR A 495 23.88 -4.22 25.63
CA TYR A 495 22.71 -4.71 26.37
C TYR A 495 22.01 -3.64 27.21
N GLN A 496 22.78 -2.75 27.86
CA GLN A 496 22.22 -1.64 28.63
C GLN A 496 21.41 -0.68 27.76
N THR A 497 21.84 -0.47 26.51
CA THR A 497 21.07 0.31 25.52
C THR A 497 19.75 -0.37 25.19
N SER A 498 19.73 -1.70 25.03
CA SER A 498 18.49 -2.46 24.83
C SER A 498 17.55 -2.37 26.04
N LEU A 499 18.07 -2.49 27.27
CA LEU A 499 17.26 -2.33 28.49
C LEU A 499 16.64 -0.93 28.60
N PHE A 500 17.42 0.10 28.30
CA PHE A 500 16.93 1.48 28.25
C PHE A 500 15.80 1.65 27.22
N LEU A 501 15.98 1.07 26.02
CA LEU A 501 14.97 1.09 24.97
C LEU A 501 13.69 0.34 25.37
N CYS A 502 13.79 -0.83 26.02
CA CYS A 502 12.65 -1.55 26.59
C CYS A 502 11.88 -0.66 27.58
N ALA A 503 12.59 0.10 28.41
CA ALA A 503 11.97 1.02 29.36
C ALA A 503 11.30 2.21 28.66
N CYS A 504 11.84 2.69 27.54
CA CYS A 504 11.17 3.66 26.67
C CYS A 504 9.88 3.09 26.05
N GLN A 505 9.86 1.81 25.64
CA GLN A 505 8.63 1.17 25.15
C GLN A 505 7.55 1.17 26.22
N HIS A 506 7.91 0.80 27.46
CA HIS A 506 6.99 0.79 28.59
C HIS A 506 6.46 2.19 28.88
N LEU A 507 7.34 3.20 28.97
CA LEU A 507 6.91 4.59 29.15
C LEU A 507 5.92 5.02 28.06
N GLN A 508 6.22 4.74 26.79
CA GLN A 508 5.34 5.09 25.68
C GLN A 508 4.01 4.34 25.77
N TYR A 509 4.03 3.04 26.07
CA TYR A 509 2.83 2.23 26.27
C TYR A 509 1.93 2.83 27.37
N GLU A 510 2.49 3.14 28.54
CA GLU A 510 1.73 3.71 29.67
C GLU A 510 1.19 5.09 29.34
N LYS A 511 2.03 6.00 28.84
CA LYS A 511 1.67 7.41 28.64
C LYS A 511 0.84 7.67 27.39
N THR A 512 0.81 6.74 26.43
CA THR A 512 -0.16 6.78 25.33
C THR A 512 -1.48 6.11 25.70
N HIS A 513 -1.71 5.82 26.98
CA HIS A 513 -2.91 5.12 27.46
C HIS A 513 -3.11 3.76 26.80
N GLN A 514 -2.00 3.02 26.65
CA GLN A 514 -2.01 1.68 26.05
C GLN A 514 -2.55 1.72 24.61
N LEU A 515 -2.15 2.72 23.83
CA LEU A 515 -2.53 2.84 22.42
C LEU A 515 -1.37 2.59 21.47
N ALA A 516 -0.13 2.94 21.84
CA ALA A 516 1.02 2.76 20.96
C ALA A 516 2.36 2.72 21.72
N TYR A 517 3.33 2.04 21.13
CA TYR A 517 4.74 2.16 21.50
C TYR A 517 5.64 1.91 20.28
N VAL A 518 6.86 2.43 20.33
CA VAL A 518 7.87 2.20 19.29
C VAL A 518 8.57 0.86 19.57
N SER A 519 8.82 0.07 18.53
CA SER A 519 9.60 -1.18 18.58
C SER A 519 10.55 -1.23 17.38
N ASP A 520 11.16 -2.39 17.14
CA ASP A 520 12.17 -2.62 16.10
C ASP A 520 13.36 -1.66 16.17
N PHE A 521 13.78 -1.30 17.39
CA PHE A 521 14.90 -0.39 17.55
C PHE A 521 16.19 -1.02 17.02
N GLN A 522 16.80 -0.36 16.05
CA GLN A 522 18.05 -0.78 15.44
C GLN A 522 18.91 0.41 15.01
N GLY A 523 20.22 0.25 15.08
CA GLY A 523 21.16 1.31 14.75
C GLY A 523 22.55 1.12 15.37
N CYS A 524 23.31 2.20 15.51
CA CYS A 524 24.69 2.20 16.02
C CYS A 524 25.09 3.64 16.41
N ASN A 525 26.01 3.81 17.37
CA ASN A 525 26.55 5.10 17.81
C ASN A 525 25.50 6.17 18.18
N GLY A 526 24.48 5.78 18.92
CA GLY A 526 23.41 6.69 19.34
C GLY A 526 22.43 7.09 18.24
N LEU A 527 22.54 6.51 17.04
CA LEU A 527 21.60 6.72 15.94
C LEU A 527 20.72 5.50 15.77
N LEU A 528 19.42 5.73 15.66
CA LEU A 528 18.38 4.73 15.42
C LEU A 528 17.74 4.94 14.03
N THR A 529 17.30 3.87 13.39
CA THR A 529 16.57 3.90 12.10
C THR A 529 15.59 2.73 12.03
N ASP A 530 14.73 2.71 10.99
CA ASP A 530 13.84 1.59 10.65
C ASP A 530 13.06 1.03 11.86
N ALA A 531 12.52 1.93 12.68
CA ALA A 531 11.64 1.50 13.76
C ALA A 531 10.31 0.96 13.22
N GLN A 532 9.54 0.40 14.14
CA GLN A 532 8.15 0.05 13.95
C GLN A 532 7.31 0.73 15.03
N ILE A 533 6.05 1.08 14.73
CA ILE A 533 5.08 1.48 15.77
C ILE A 533 4.09 0.33 15.92
N ILE A 534 3.97 -0.17 17.14
CA ILE A 534 3.01 -1.21 17.51
C ILE A 534 1.83 -0.52 18.16
N THR A 535 0.61 -0.76 17.65
CA THR A 535 -0.60 -0.06 18.11
C THR A 535 -1.65 -1.01 18.64
N SER A 536 -2.45 -0.53 19.59
CA SER A 536 -3.59 -1.28 20.09
C SER A 536 -4.61 -1.55 18.98
N PRO A 537 -5.18 -2.76 18.89
CA PRO A 537 -6.31 -3.02 18.01
C PRO A 537 -7.50 -2.07 18.25
N LYS A 538 -7.67 -1.58 19.48
CA LYS A 538 -8.72 -0.59 19.82
C LYS A 538 -8.58 0.70 19.03
N LEU A 539 -7.35 1.09 18.64
CA LEU A 539 -7.09 2.31 17.90
C LEU A 539 -7.77 2.28 16.52
N SER A 540 -7.77 1.12 15.86
CA SER A 540 -8.45 0.95 14.57
C SER A 540 -9.96 1.23 14.72
N LYS A 541 -10.61 0.70 15.77
CA LYS A 541 -12.05 0.93 16.03
C LYS A 541 -12.38 2.41 16.25
N VAL A 542 -11.49 3.14 16.93
CA VAL A 542 -11.66 4.59 17.16
C VAL A 542 -11.50 5.38 15.86
N VAL A 543 -10.49 5.06 15.05
CA VAL A 543 -10.18 5.81 13.81
C VAL A 543 -11.22 5.55 12.72
N TYR A 544 -11.70 4.32 12.59
CA TYR A 544 -12.57 3.91 11.47
C TYR A 544 -14.05 3.73 11.86
N GLY A 545 -14.38 3.90 13.14
CA GLY A 545 -15.73 3.87 13.67
C GLY A 545 -16.29 2.46 13.92
N PRO A 546 -17.31 2.31 14.78
CA PRO A 546 -17.85 1.03 15.26
C PRO A 546 -18.63 0.19 14.22
N GLY A 547 -18.49 0.47 12.92
CA GLY A 547 -19.15 -0.27 11.83
C GLY A 547 -18.21 -0.99 10.87
N THR A 548 -16.90 -0.99 11.16
CA THR A 548 -15.87 -1.68 10.37
C THR A 548 -15.39 -2.97 11.04
N GLU A 549 -16.22 -3.56 11.90
CA GLU A 549 -15.94 -4.89 12.45
C GLU A 549 -15.88 -5.87 11.28
N ALA A 550 -14.67 -6.27 10.93
CA ALA A 550 -14.42 -7.45 10.14
C ALA A 550 -14.99 -8.63 10.94
N GLU A 551 -16.26 -8.94 10.74
CA GLU A 551 -16.86 -10.19 11.19
C GLU A 551 -16.07 -11.33 10.55
N SER A 552 -15.05 -11.82 11.27
CA SER A 552 -14.41 -13.14 11.37
C SER A 552 -14.53 -14.16 10.22
N THR A 553 -14.78 -13.74 8.99
CA THR A 553 -15.01 -14.63 7.84
C THR A 553 -13.80 -14.59 6.92
N ASN A 554 -12.66 -15.13 7.39
CA ASN A 554 -11.50 -15.59 6.59
C ASN A 554 -11.00 -14.69 5.43
N SER A 555 -11.35 -13.41 5.41
CA SER A 555 -11.13 -12.55 4.25
C SER A 555 -9.98 -11.60 4.54
N SER A 556 -9.01 -11.61 3.61
CA SER A 556 -7.76 -10.83 3.51
C SER A 556 -7.91 -9.29 3.66
N VAL A 557 -9.12 -8.80 3.96
CA VAL A 557 -9.54 -7.40 4.01
C VAL A 557 -9.04 -6.66 5.26
N THR A 558 -8.61 -7.35 6.32
CA THR A 558 -8.02 -6.69 7.52
C THR A 558 -6.64 -6.06 7.25
N SER A 559 -5.96 -6.42 6.15
CA SER A 559 -4.65 -5.89 5.78
C SER A 559 -4.63 -4.38 5.46
N ASN A 560 -5.77 -3.78 5.15
CA ASN A 560 -5.86 -2.37 4.74
C ASN A 560 -6.08 -1.36 5.87
N LEU A 561 -6.29 -1.82 7.12
CA LEU A 561 -6.45 -0.93 8.29
C LEU A 561 -5.17 -0.78 9.14
N MET A 562 -4.01 -1.24 8.64
CA MET A 562 -2.75 -1.13 9.38
C MET A 562 -2.32 0.34 9.55
N VAL A 563 -2.52 0.85 10.77
CA VAL A 563 -2.01 2.13 11.23
C VAL A 563 -0.49 1.95 11.41
N PHE A 564 0.34 2.62 10.61
CA PHE A 564 1.82 2.61 10.70
C PHE A 564 2.60 1.39 10.14
N GLY A 565 2.24 0.87 8.96
CA GLY A 565 3.13 -0.04 8.21
C GLY A 565 2.84 -1.52 8.41
N GLU A 566 3.47 -2.36 7.57
CA GLU A 566 3.24 -3.81 7.53
C GLU A 566 3.84 -4.54 8.76
N GLY A 567 4.78 -3.90 9.47
CA GLY A 567 5.38 -4.47 10.68
C GLY A 567 4.56 -4.29 11.95
N ASN A 568 3.38 -3.69 11.90
CA ASN A 568 2.50 -3.51 13.05
C ASN A 568 1.83 -4.84 13.41
N ILE A 569 2.39 -5.54 14.40
CA ILE A 569 1.95 -6.89 14.81
C ILE A 569 1.00 -6.75 16.00
N GLU A 570 -0.30 -6.92 15.76
CA GLU A 570 -1.35 -6.83 16.77
C GLU A 570 -1.10 -7.74 17.98
N SER A 571 -0.73 -9.00 17.74
CA SER A 571 -0.42 -9.96 18.80
C SER A 571 0.79 -9.56 19.66
N CYS A 572 1.71 -8.76 19.12
CA CYS A 572 2.82 -8.21 19.89
C CYS A 572 2.35 -7.10 20.84
N PHE A 573 1.33 -6.33 20.44
CA PHE A 573 0.70 -5.37 21.33
C PHE A 573 0.05 -6.07 22.53
N GLU A 574 -0.74 -7.12 22.27
CA GLU A 574 -1.47 -7.86 23.30
C GLU A 574 -0.56 -8.54 24.31
N LYS A 575 0.55 -9.13 23.84
CA LYS A 575 1.54 -9.81 24.68
C LYS A 575 2.50 -8.87 25.39
N PHE A 576 2.50 -7.57 25.07
CA PHE A 576 3.46 -6.62 25.61
C PHE A 576 3.48 -6.59 27.16
N PRO A 577 2.34 -6.55 27.88
CA PRO A 577 2.32 -6.57 29.34
C PRO A 577 2.89 -7.86 29.96
N GLU A 578 2.79 -8.98 29.25
CA GLU A 578 3.27 -10.29 29.69
C GLU A 578 4.77 -10.46 29.43
N GLN A 579 5.24 -10.01 28.26
CA GLN A 579 6.63 -10.16 27.82
C GLN A 579 7.56 -9.08 28.38
N HIS A 580 7.06 -7.88 28.67
CA HIS A 580 7.91 -6.80 29.13
C HIS A 580 8.37 -7.04 30.58
N GLU A 581 9.67 -7.25 30.75
CA GLU A 581 10.31 -7.32 32.06
C GLU A 581 10.80 -5.94 32.52
N CYS A 582 10.23 -5.43 33.62
CA CYS A 582 10.65 -4.15 34.19
C CYS A 582 12.10 -4.21 34.70
N ASN A 583 12.94 -3.33 34.17
CA ASN A 583 14.35 -3.22 34.53
C ASN A 583 14.65 -1.98 35.39
N GLU A 584 15.94 -1.72 35.63
CA GLU A 584 16.39 -0.60 36.50
C GLU A 584 16.00 0.77 35.94
N PHE A 585 15.95 0.95 34.62
CA PHE A 585 15.46 2.18 34.00
C PHE A 585 13.96 2.37 34.22
N CYS A 586 13.15 1.31 34.11
CA CYS A 586 11.71 1.37 34.41
C CYS A 586 11.48 1.83 35.86
N ARG A 587 12.21 1.22 36.80
CA ARG A 587 12.12 1.58 38.24
C ARG A 587 12.56 3.01 38.49
N TRP A 588 13.66 3.46 37.89
CA TRP A 588 14.15 4.82 38.05
C TRP A 588 13.17 5.87 37.51
N MET A 589 12.51 5.55 36.38
CA MET A 589 11.45 6.36 35.77
C MET A 589 10.10 6.34 36.52
N ASP A 590 9.97 5.61 37.63
CA ASP A 590 8.71 5.41 38.37
C ASP A 590 7.59 4.75 37.53
N LEU A 591 7.93 3.86 36.59
CA LEU A 591 6.93 3.11 35.84
C LEU A 591 6.36 1.98 36.69
N LEU A 592 5.04 1.81 36.66
CA LEU A 592 4.37 0.74 37.39
C LEU A 592 4.60 -0.61 36.69
N PRO A 593 4.89 -1.70 37.42
CA PRO A 593 5.01 -3.02 36.81
C PRO A 593 3.73 -3.41 36.05
N LEU A 594 3.85 -3.82 34.78
CA LEU A 594 2.71 -4.15 33.93
C LEU A 594 1.94 -5.40 34.40
N GLN A 595 2.65 -6.33 35.06
CA GLN A 595 2.09 -7.60 35.56
C GLN A 595 1.04 -7.42 36.67
N LEU A 596 0.98 -6.25 37.32
CA LEU A 596 -0.01 -5.96 38.36
C LEU A 596 -1.41 -5.64 37.81
N PHE A 597 -1.54 -5.42 36.49
CA PHE A 597 -2.81 -5.04 35.86
C PHE A 597 -3.59 -6.22 35.27
N VAL A 598 -3.04 -7.44 35.31
CA VAL A 598 -3.67 -8.62 34.70
C VAL A 598 -4.80 -9.20 35.58
N GLU A 599 -4.89 -8.81 36.85
CA GLU A 599 -5.86 -9.39 37.81
C GLU A 599 -7.23 -8.68 37.88
N GLU A 600 -7.46 -7.56 37.17
CA GLU A 600 -8.70 -6.75 37.32
C GLU A 600 -9.51 -6.49 36.04
N VAL A 601 -9.28 -7.19 34.91
CA VAL A 601 -10.05 -7.00 33.66
C VAL A 601 -10.98 -8.17 33.34
#